data_AF-A0A915DSF7-F1
#
_entry.id   AF-A0A915DSF7-F1
#
_cell.length_a   1.000
_cell.length_b   1.000
_cell.length_c   1.000
_cell.angle_alpha   90.00
_cell.angle_beta   90.00
_cell.angle_gamma   90.00
#
_symmetry.space_group_name_H-M   'P 1'
#
loop_
_entity.id
_entity.type
_entity.pdbx_description
1 polymer ?
#
loop_
_entity_poly.entity_id
_entity_poly.type
_entity_poly.pdbx_seq_one_letter_code
_entity_poly.pdbx_strand_id
1 'polypeptide(L)'
;MLYHNWECDYKGSRSQMYCMMVHNCTISTSKRSTRSVRVEQNARFKEPNRDLVQIIDEFGCSLYPQILPHVHYNGDLQGGLGANAFSLDIDKV
;
A
#
# COMPACT_ATOMS: atom_id res chain seq x y z
N MET A 1 -18.45 0.15 3.75
CA MET A 1 -17.50 1.00 3.00
C MET A 1 -16.31 1.27 3.90
N LEU A 2 -15.12 0.95 3.43
CA LEU A 2 -13.85 1.15 4.13
C LEU A 2 -13.18 2.40 3.55
N TYR A 3 -12.59 3.22 4.41
CA TYR A 3 -11.84 4.38 3.97
C TYR A 3 -10.45 4.33 4.60
N HIS A 4 -9.43 4.22 3.76
CA HIS A 4 -8.04 4.32 4.17
C HIS A 4 -7.62 5.77 4.05
N ASN A 5 -7.09 6.34 5.14
CA ASN A 5 -6.58 7.69 5.19
C ASN A 5 -5.10 7.65 5.57
N TRP A 6 -4.27 8.37 4.83
CA TRP A 6 -2.87 8.59 5.12
C TRP A 6 -2.64 10.08 5.32
N GLU A 7 -1.91 10.41 6.39
CA GLU A 7 -1.57 11.77 6.74
C GLU A 7 -0.12 11.84 7.20
N CYS A 8 0.60 12.86 6.74
CA CYS A 8 1.95 13.15 7.19
C CYS A 8 1.91 14.26 8.24
N ASP A 9 2.15 13.90 9.51
CA ASP A 9 2.27 14.86 10.64
C ASP A 9 3.63 15.58 10.61
N TYR A 10 3.80 16.46 9.62
CA TYR A 10 5.01 17.28 9.48
C TYR A 10 4.87 18.56 10.33
N LYS A 11 5.43 18.56 11.54
CA LYS A 11 5.34 19.67 12.52
C LYS A 11 6.26 20.88 12.26
N GLY A 12 6.53 21.20 10.99
CA GLY A 12 7.45 22.27 10.59
C GLY A 12 6.77 23.40 9.82
N SER A 13 7.34 24.61 9.87
CA SER A 13 6.88 25.78 9.09
C SER A 13 6.98 25.63 7.57
N ARG A 14 7.56 24.52 7.10
CA ARG A 14 7.78 24.17 5.68
C ARG A 14 6.89 23.03 5.19
N SER A 15 5.77 22.74 5.87
CA SER A 15 4.79 21.74 5.41
C SER A 15 4.36 21.93 3.95
N GLN A 16 4.36 23.19 3.49
CA GLN A 16 4.01 23.60 2.12
C GLN A 16 5.07 23.23 1.05
N MET A 17 6.23 22.72 1.46
CA MET A 17 7.32 22.34 0.53
C MET A 17 7.30 20.85 0.17
N TYR A 18 6.43 20.06 0.79
CA TYR A 18 6.42 18.61 0.64
C TYR A 18 5.02 18.13 0.25
N CYS A 19 4.96 17.26 -0.74
CA CYS A 19 3.75 16.52 -1.07
C CYS A 19 3.96 15.04 -0.70
N MET A 20 2.95 14.42 -0.11
CA MET A 20 2.93 13.02 0.20
C MET A 20 2.56 12.19 -1.04
N MET A 21 3.10 10.98 -1.12
CA MET A 21 2.79 10.04 -2.18
C MET A 21 2.80 8.62 -1.62
N VAL A 22 1.77 7.85 -1.95
CA VAL A 22 1.72 6.42 -1.61
C VAL A 22 2.43 5.66 -2.72
N HIS A 23 3.63 5.17 -2.43
CA HIS A 23 4.50 4.48 -3.39
C HIS A 23 4.24 2.96 -3.45
N ASN A 24 3.61 2.38 -2.45
CA ASN A 24 3.29 0.95 -2.48
C ASN A 24 2.22 0.65 -1.43
N CYS A 25 1.22 -0.13 -1.82
CA CYS A 25 0.34 -0.79 -0.87
C CYS A 25 0.20 -2.27 -1.24
N THR A 26 0.38 -3.14 -0.25
CA THR A 26 0.18 -4.59 -0.38
C THR A 26 -0.86 -5.06 0.61
N ILE A 27 -1.63 -6.06 0.21
CA ILE A 27 -2.54 -6.80 1.10
C ILE A 27 -1.99 -8.20 1.32
N SER A 28 -2.26 -8.76 2.50
CA SER A 28 -1.94 -10.16 2.81
C SER A 28 -3.00 -10.82 3.65
N THR A 29 -3.14 -12.12 3.46
CA THR A 29 -3.99 -13.00 4.27
C THR A 29 -3.27 -13.52 5.51
N SER A 30 -1.92 -13.54 5.48
CA SER A 30 -1.08 -13.99 6.59
C SER A 30 -0.90 -12.89 7.64
N LYS A 31 -1.20 -13.22 8.90
CA LYS A 31 -0.95 -12.34 10.07
C LYS A 31 0.54 -12.10 10.34
N ARG A 32 1.47 -12.64 9.55
CA ARG A 32 2.88 -12.22 9.54
C ARG A 32 3.01 -10.84 8.87
N SER A 33 2.37 -9.86 9.53
CA SER A 33 2.72 -8.47 9.39
C SER A 33 4.23 -8.33 9.55
N THR A 34 4.81 -7.57 8.64
CA THR A 34 6.21 -7.26 8.39
C THR A 34 6.99 -6.79 9.63
N ARG A 35 7.18 -7.65 10.65
CA ARG A 35 8.38 -7.53 11.49
C ARG A 35 9.56 -8.01 10.66
N SER A 36 10.18 -7.04 10.01
CA SER A 36 11.40 -7.14 9.21
C SER A 36 11.31 -8.05 7.98
N VAL A 37 11.08 -7.44 6.82
CA VAL A 37 11.92 -7.76 5.66
C VAL A 37 13.33 -7.24 6.00
N ARG A 38 14.00 -7.88 6.96
CA ARG A 38 15.45 -7.89 6.95
C ARG A 38 15.77 -8.75 5.74
N VAL A 39 16.48 -8.18 4.79
CA VAL A 39 17.17 -8.94 3.75
C VAL A 39 18.15 -9.85 4.50
N GLU A 40 17.67 -11.00 4.97
CA GLU A 40 18.51 -12.05 5.52
C GLU A 40 19.25 -12.65 4.34
N GLN A 41 20.47 -12.16 4.15
CA GLN A 41 21.34 -12.42 3.02
C GLN A 41 21.75 -13.90 2.84
N ASN A 42 21.20 -14.87 3.59
CA ASN A 42 21.66 -16.26 3.58
C ASN A 42 20.56 -17.33 3.83
N ALA A 43 19.34 -17.16 3.32
CA ALA A 43 18.31 -18.22 3.38
C ALA A 43 18.27 -19.04 2.08
N ARG A 44 18.89 -20.23 2.14
CA ARG A 44 18.81 -21.27 1.12
C ARG A 44 17.33 -21.66 0.94
N PHE A 45 16.74 -21.29 -0.21
CA PHE A 45 15.34 -21.56 -0.61
C PHE A 45 14.27 -20.88 0.28
N LYS A 46 14.12 -19.55 0.15
CA LYS A 46 12.93 -18.84 0.66
C LYS A 46 11.94 -18.74 -0.49
N GLU A 47 10.83 -19.48 -0.42
CA GLU A 47 9.73 -19.31 -1.37
C GLU A 47 9.37 -17.82 -1.47
N PRO A 48 9.04 -17.30 -2.67
CA PRO A 48 8.63 -15.91 -2.81
C PRO A 48 7.49 -15.66 -1.80
N ASN A 49 7.41 -14.45 -1.24
CA ASN A 49 6.43 -14.11 -0.21
C ASN A 49 5.01 -14.19 -0.83
N ARG A 50 4.47 -15.42 -0.92
CA ARG A 50 3.33 -15.85 -1.75
C ARG A 50 1.98 -15.27 -1.31
N ASP A 51 2.02 -14.47 -0.24
CA ASP A 51 0.85 -13.92 0.46
C ASP A 51 0.75 -12.40 0.33
N LEU A 52 1.74 -11.70 -0.24
CA LEU A 52 1.65 -10.26 -0.47
C LEU A 52 1.23 -9.98 -1.91
N VAL A 53 0.07 -9.31 -2.04
CA VAL A 53 -0.47 -8.89 -3.32
C VAL A 53 -0.38 -7.37 -3.36
N GLN A 54 0.38 -6.84 -4.32
CA GLN A 54 0.42 -5.40 -4.54
C GLN A 54 -0.90 -4.93 -5.13
N ILE A 55 -1.47 -3.88 -4.53
CA ILE A 55 -2.73 -3.29 -4.96
C ILE A 55 -2.58 -1.84 -5.43
N ILE A 56 -1.49 -1.17 -5.01
CA ILE A 56 -1.15 0.20 -5.42
C ILE A 56 0.31 0.24 -5.85
N ASP A 57 0.59 0.91 -6.97
CA ASP A 57 1.94 1.07 -7.54
C ASP A 57 2.71 2.29 -7.01
N GLU A 58 3.90 2.52 -7.56
CA GLU A 58 4.81 3.61 -7.19
C GLU A 58 4.30 5.02 -7.51
N PHE A 59 3.26 5.13 -8.34
CA PHE A 59 2.64 6.39 -8.72
C PHE A 59 1.31 6.62 -7.99
N GLY A 60 0.93 5.75 -7.04
CA GLY A 60 -0.34 5.82 -6.33
C GLY A 60 -1.53 5.29 -7.13
N CYS A 61 -1.28 4.58 -8.23
CA CYS A 61 -2.33 4.01 -9.05
C CYS A 61 -2.74 2.63 -8.55
N SER A 62 -4.05 2.37 -8.54
CA SER A 62 -4.57 1.04 -8.27
C SER A 62 -4.24 0.10 -9.43
N LEU A 63 -3.75 -1.10 -9.10
CA LEU A 63 -3.58 -2.20 -10.06
C LEU A 63 -4.91 -2.91 -10.38
N TYR A 64 -5.97 -2.61 -9.62
CA TYR A 64 -7.30 -3.20 -9.78
C TYR A 64 -8.39 -2.11 -9.83
N PRO A 65 -8.34 -1.17 -10.80
CA PRO A 65 -9.18 0.03 -10.82
C PRO A 65 -10.69 -0.24 -10.85
N GLN A 66 -11.11 -1.44 -11.27
CA GLN A 66 -12.52 -1.84 -11.32
C GLN A 66 -13.14 -2.13 -9.94
N ILE A 67 -12.32 -2.43 -8.94
CA ILE A 67 -12.76 -2.81 -7.58
C ILE A 67 -12.14 -1.94 -6.49
N LEU A 68 -10.99 -1.34 -6.77
CA LEU A 68 -10.23 -0.46 -5.88
C LEU A 68 -9.88 0.81 -6.65
N PRO A 69 -10.40 1.99 -6.28
CA PRO A 69 -10.06 3.22 -6.98
C PRO A 69 -8.59 3.63 -6.77
N HIS A 70 -8.14 4.64 -7.49
CA HIS A 70 -6.83 5.25 -7.28
C HIS A 70 -6.81 6.05 -5.98
N VAL A 71 -5.62 6.25 -5.40
CA VAL A 71 -5.48 7.14 -4.24
C VAL A 71 -5.85 8.56 -4.65
N HIS A 72 -6.66 9.22 -3.83
CA HIS A 72 -7.01 10.62 -4.00
C HIS A 72 -6.25 11.48 -3.01
N TYR A 73 -5.50 12.46 -3.52
CA TYR A 73 -4.73 13.40 -2.70
C TYR A 73 -5.55 14.66 -2.47
N ASN A 74 -6.06 14.83 -1.25
CA ASN A 74 -6.91 15.96 -0.85
C ASN A 74 -6.10 17.22 -0.49
N GLY A 75 -4.78 17.11 -0.44
CA GLY A 75 -3.85 18.18 -0.18
C GLY A 75 -2.42 17.67 -0.20
N ASP A 76 -1.47 18.55 0.10
CA ASP A 76 -0.05 18.20 0.02
C ASP A 76 0.32 17.08 0.98
N LEU A 77 -0.23 17.05 2.20
CA LEU A 77 0.15 16.09 3.24
C LEU A 77 -0.95 15.08 3.60
N GLN A 78 -1.98 14.99 2.75
CA GLN A 78 -3.12 14.11 2.97
C GLN A 78 -3.54 13.37 1.71
N GLY A 79 -3.78 12.07 1.86
CA GLY A 79 -4.26 11.21 0.79
C GLY A 79 -5.19 10.15 1.34
N GLY A 80 -6.13 9.70 0.53
CA GLY A 80 -7.10 8.72 0.96
C GLY A 80 -7.63 7.86 -0.17
N LEU A 81 -8.25 6.76 0.23
CA LEU A 81 -8.80 5.77 -0.68
C LEU A 81 -10.05 5.15 -0.07
N GLY A 82 -11.20 5.42 -0.70
CA GLY A 82 -12.46 4.77 -0.38
C GLY A 82 -12.60 3.47 -1.16
N ALA A 83 -12.83 2.35 -0.46
CA ALA A 83 -12.98 1.04 -1.08
C ALA A 83 -14.13 0.25 -0.45
N ASN A 84 -14.71 -0.65 -1.22
CA ASN A 84 -15.56 -1.71 -0.66
C ASN A 84 -14.68 -2.88 -0.21
N ALA A 85 -15.17 -3.68 0.74
CA ALA A 85 -14.50 -4.93 1.07
C ALA A 85 -14.64 -5.88 -0.13
N PHE A 86 -13.54 -6.47 -0.56
CA PHE A 86 -13.49 -7.46 -1.62
C PHE A 86 -12.62 -8.65 -1.19
N SER A 87 -12.91 -9.82 -1.74
CA SER A 87 -12.01 -10.97 -1.69
C SER A 87 -11.39 -11.13 -3.06
N LEU A 88 -10.07 -11.27 -3.13
CA LEU A 88 -9.39 -11.62 -4.37
C LEU A 88 -9.16 -13.12 -4.39
N ASP A 89 -9.86 -13.81 -5.29
CA ASP A 89 -9.46 -15.15 -5.72
C ASP A 89 -8.38 -14.97 -6.79
N ILE A 90 -7.13 -15.16 -6.37
CA ILE A 90 -5.97 -15.02 -7.26
C ILE A 90 -5.60 -16.41 -7.75
N ASP A 91 -6.11 -16.76 -8.93
CA ASP A 91 -5.69 -17.94 -9.66
C ASP A 91 -4.21 -17.76 -10.06
N LYS A 92 -3.34 -18.55 -9.43
CA LYS A 92 -1.91 -18.56 -9.74
C LYS A 92 -1.71 -19.36 -11.04
N VAL A 93 -1.28 -18.69 -12.11
CA VAL A 93 -0.79 -19.32 -13.35
C VAL A 93 0.63 -19.83 -13.15
#